data_AF-A0A3C0VLG4-F1
#
_entry.id   AF-A0A3C0VLG4-F1
#
_cell.length_a   1.000
_cell.length_b   1.000
_cell.length_c   1.000
_cell.angle_alpha   90.00
_cell.angle_beta   90.00
_cell.angle_gamma   90.00
#
_symmetry.space_group_name_H-M   'P 1'
#
loop_
_entity.id
_entity.type
_entity.pdbx_description
1 polymer ?
#
loop_
_entity_poly.entity_id
_entity_poly.type
_entity_poly.pdbx_seq_one_letter_code
_entity_poly.pdbx_strand_id
1 'polypeptide(L)'
;MLLLVGLGNPGSKYSGNRHNIGFMAIDRIAETHSFSPFGSKFQGQLSAGRLGETKTLLLKPETYMNESGKSVAEAVRMIKLPLSNIVVFYDELDLV
;
A
#
# COMPACT_ATOMS: atom_id res chain seq x y z
N MET A 1 -0.06 9.18 -12.72
CA MET A 1 0.54 8.73 -11.45
C MET A 1 -0.44 7.80 -10.77
N LEU A 2 0.05 6.71 -10.17
CA LEU A 2 -0.76 5.72 -9.46
C LEU A 2 -0.41 5.70 -7.97
N LEU A 3 -1.37 5.26 -7.15
CA LEU A 3 -1.18 4.90 -5.76
C LEU A 3 -1.62 3.44 -5.58
N LEU A 4 -0.67 2.57 -5.27
CA LEU A 4 -0.92 1.18 -4.93
C LEU A 4 -0.91 1.06 -3.41
N VAL A 5 -2.01 0.56 -2.83
CA VAL A 5 -2.18 0.42 -1.39
C VAL A 5 -2.27 -1.06 -1.05
N GLY A 6 -1.41 -1.54 -0.16
CA GLY A 6 -1.52 -2.87 0.42
C GLY A 6 -2.19 -2.77 1.77
N LEU A 7 -3.28 -3.49 1.99
CA LEU A 7 -3.93 -3.57 3.29
C LEU A 7 -3.31 -4.68 4.15
N GLY A 8 -3.34 -4.47 5.47
CA GLY A 8 -2.76 -5.39 6.45
C GLY A 8 -2.65 -4.77 7.83
N ASN A 9 -2.11 -5.53 8.79
CA ASN A 9 -1.79 -5.05 10.13
C ASN A 9 -0.28 -4.84 10.32
N PRO A 10 0.15 -3.76 10.99
CA PRO A 10 1.56 -3.50 11.28
C PRO A 10 2.11 -4.42 12.38
N GLY A 11 3.41 -4.72 12.30
CA GLY A 11 4.12 -5.51 13.31
C GLY A 11 4.43 -6.94 12.88
N SER A 12 5.57 -7.45 13.34
CA SER A 12 6.13 -8.75 12.91
C SER A 12 5.20 -9.94 13.17
N LYS A 13 4.36 -9.89 14.20
CA LYS A 13 3.40 -10.95 14.52
C LYS A 13 2.32 -11.19 13.44
N TYR A 14 2.11 -10.24 12.53
CA TYR A 14 1.10 -10.38 11.46
C TYR A 14 1.70 -10.66 10.09
N SER A 15 3.03 -10.67 9.94
CA SER A 15 3.71 -10.68 8.64
C SER A 15 3.36 -11.89 7.76
N GLY A 16 3.00 -13.03 8.36
CA GLY A 16 2.61 -14.26 7.64
C GLY A 16 1.10 -14.52 7.59
N ASN A 17 0.26 -13.63 8.11
CA ASN A 17 -1.19 -13.84 8.12
C ASN A 17 -1.79 -13.59 6.73
N ARG A 18 -2.85 -14.35 6.40
CA ARG A 18 -3.64 -14.15 5.16
C ARG A 18 -4.09 -12.69 4.99
N HIS A 19 -4.48 -12.08 6.11
CA HIS A 19 -4.91 -10.68 6.17
C HIS A 19 -3.83 -9.64 5.84
N ASN A 20 -2.57 -10.07 5.70
CA ASN A 20 -1.45 -9.22 5.31
C ASN A 20 -1.01 -9.47 3.85
N ILE A 21 -1.78 -10.21 3.05
CA ILE A 21 -1.46 -10.46 1.64
C ILE A 21 -1.32 -9.16 0.82
N GLY A 22 -2.07 -8.12 1.19
CA GLY A 22 -1.93 -6.79 0.60
C GLY A 22 -0.55 -6.17 0.84
N PHE A 23 -0.03 -6.25 2.07
CA PHE A 23 1.34 -5.83 2.37
C PHE A 23 2.38 -6.66 1.61
N MET A 24 2.20 -7.99 1.57
CA MET A 24 3.10 -8.89 0.85
C MET A 24 3.17 -8.57 -0.64
N ALA A 25 2.02 -8.26 -1.26
CA ALA A 25 1.95 -7.84 -2.66
C ALA A 25 2.73 -6.54 -2.90
N ILE A 26 2.56 -5.54 -2.02
CA ILE A 26 3.31 -4.28 -2.09
C ILE A 26 4.80 -4.49 -1.92
N ASP A 27 5.23 -5.31 -0.96
CA ASP A 27 6.64 -5.64 -0.74
C ASP A 27 7.25 -6.30 -1.98
N ARG A 28 6.51 -7.24 -2.60
CA ARG A 28 6.97 -7.92 -3.82
C ARG A 28 7.04 -6.98 -5.03
N ILE A 29 6.07 -6.08 -5.19
CA ILE A 29 6.08 -5.06 -6.24
C ILE A 29 7.27 -4.12 -6.05
N ALA A 30 7.52 -3.67 -4.82
CA ALA A 30 8.62 -2.78 -4.49
C ALA A 30 9.97 -3.41 -4.86
N GLU A 31 10.18 -4.67 -4.46
CA GLU A 31 11.39 -5.44 -4.76
C GLU A 31 11.58 -5.63 -6.27
N THR A 32 10.54 -6.13 -6.95
CA THR A 32 10.58 -6.48 -8.38
C THR A 32 10.90 -5.27 -9.26
N HIS A 33 10.38 -4.10 -8.90
CA HIS A 33 10.53 -2.88 -9.69
C HIS A 33 11.52 -1.87 -9.08
N SER A 34 12.33 -2.29 -8.09
CA SER A 34 13.37 -1.47 -7.47
C SER A 34 12.87 -0.11 -6.98
N PHE A 35 11.73 -0.11 -6.30
CA PHE A 35 11.21 1.10 -5.65
C PHE A 35 12.16 1.59 -4.55
N SER A 36 12.05 2.86 -4.17
CA SER A 36 12.86 3.42 -3.08
C SER A 36 12.63 2.68 -1.76
N PRO A 37 13.56 2.75 -0.80
CA PRO A 37 13.27 2.31 0.56
C PRO A 37 11.99 2.94 1.11
N PHE A 38 11.26 2.19 1.93
CA PHE A 38 10.07 2.68 2.59
C PHE A 38 10.43 3.71 3.66
N GLY A 39 9.71 4.83 3.67
CA GLY A 39 9.79 5.85 4.72
C GLY A 39 8.43 6.12 5.35
N SER A 40 8.41 6.52 6.63
CA SER A 40 7.17 6.80 7.35
C SER A 40 6.48 8.05 6.79
N LYS A 41 5.25 7.91 6.28
CA LYS A 41 4.41 9.00 5.78
C LYS A 41 2.94 8.59 5.76
N PHE A 42 2.04 9.56 5.94
CA PHE A 42 0.59 9.34 5.89
C PHE A 42 0.09 8.22 6.83
N GLN A 43 0.64 8.17 8.05
CA GLN A 43 0.34 7.11 9.03
C GLN A 43 0.63 5.69 8.51
N GLY A 44 1.66 5.54 7.67
CA GLY A 44 2.11 4.26 7.17
C GLY A 44 3.50 4.33 6.55
N GLN A 45 3.82 3.32 5.77
CA GLN A 45 5.07 3.24 5.02
C GLN A 45 4.81 3.61 3.56
N LEU A 46 5.51 4.63 3.06
CA LEU A 46 5.43 5.07 1.68
C LEU A 46 6.74 4.77 0.96
N SER A 47 6.63 4.27 -0.26
CA SER A 47 7.74 4.14 -1.19
C SER A 47 7.38 4.75 -2.54
N ALA A 48 8.38 5.27 -3.26
CA ALA A 48 8.20 5.89 -4.56
C ALA A 48 9.04 5.19 -5.63
N GLY A 49 8.46 5.06 -6.82
CA GLY A 49 9.11 4.40 -7.94
C GLY A 49 8.33 4.58 -9.23
N ARG A 50 8.54 3.68 -10.17
CA ARG A 50 7.84 3.66 -11.46
C ARG A 50 7.47 2.23 -11.84
N LEU A 51 6.32 2.11 -12.50
CA LEU A 51 5.92 0.91 -13.23
C LEU A 51 5.95 1.26 -14.71
N GLY A 52 6.99 0.79 -15.41
CA GLY A 52 7.35 1.31 -16.73
C GLY A 52 7.58 2.83 -16.66
N GLU A 53 6.85 3.58 -17.48
CA GLU A 53 6.94 5.04 -17.47
C GLU A 53 6.05 5.70 -16.40
N THR A 54 5.15 4.94 -15.78
CA THR A 54 4.16 5.48 -14.84
C THR A 54 4.74 5.69 -13.46
N LYS A 55 4.86 6.96 -13.04
CA LYS A 55 5.18 7.31 -11.65
C LYS A 55 4.15 6.68 -10.71
N THR A 56 4.63 5.93 -9.72
CA THR A 56 3.79 5.13 -8.83
C THR A 56 4.27 5.29 -7.39
N LEU A 57 3.33 5.35 -6.46
CA LEU A 57 3.58 5.32 -5.03
C LEU A 57 3.03 4.02 -4.46
N LEU A 58 3.75 3.44 -3.52
CA LEU A 58 3.31 2.27 -2.75
C LEU A 58 3.04 2.72 -1.31
N LEU A 59 1.90 2.34 -0.76
CA LEU A 59 1.50 2.67 0.61
C LEU A 59 1.12 1.39 1.36
N LYS A 60 1.69 1.21 2.56
CA LYS A 60 1.25 0.24 3.56
C LYS A 60 0.78 0.99 4.82
N PRO A 61 -0.54 1.15 5.05
CA PRO A 61 -1.06 1.82 6.24
C PRO A 61 -0.60 1.16 7.54
N GLU A 62 -0.06 1.91 8.51
CA GLU A 62 0.31 1.38 9.84
C GLU A 62 -0.77 1.70 10.89
N THR A 63 -2.02 1.85 10.46
CA THR A 63 -3.19 2.22 11.29
C THR A 63 -4.01 1.02 11.77
N TYR A 64 -3.51 -0.21 11.59
CA TYR A 64 -4.31 -1.44 11.61
C TYR A 64 -5.40 -1.47 10.52
N MET A 65 -5.88 -2.68 10.20
CA MET A 65 -6.75 -2.91 9.04
C MET A 65 -8.00 -2.04 9.07
N ASN A 66 -8.71 -2.03 10.19
CA ASN A 66 -10.00 -1.37 10.35
C ASN A 66 -9.93 0.15 10.18
N GLU A 67 -8.75 0.76 10.32
CA GLU A 67 -8.56 2.20 10.16
C GLU A 67 -7.71 2.59 8.94
N SER A 68 -7.43 1.64 8.02
CA SER A 68 -6.63 1.88 6.80
C SER A 68 -7.10 3.10 5.99
N GLY A 69 -8.41 3.37 6.00
CA GLY A 69 -9.00 4.54 5.33
C GLY A 69 -8.43 5.87 5.81
N LYS A 70 -7.98 6.00 7.07
CA LYS A 70 -7.36 7.24 7.58
C LYS A 70 -6.05 7.55 6.85
N SER A 71 -5.19 6.54 6.70
CA SER A 71 -3.92 6.64 5.98
C SER A 71 -4.14 6.93 4.49
N VAL A 72 -5.02 6.16 3.84
CA VAL A 72 -5.32 6.30 2.41
C VAL A 72 -5.93 7.67 2.11
N ALA A 73 -6.91 8.12 2.91
CA ALA A 73 -7.55 9.42 2.72
C ALA A 73 -6.57 10.59 2.90
N GLU A 74 -5.65 10.49 3.87
CA GLU A 74 -4.59 11.48 4.05
C GLU A 74 -3.68 11.55 2.82
N ALA A 75 -3.20 10.38 2.33
CA ALA A 75 -2.35 10.31 1.15
C ALA A 75 -3.03 10.92 -0.08
N VAL A 76 -4.28 10.54 -0.36
CA VAL A 76 -5.06 11.03 -1.50
C VAL A 76 -5.25 12.53 -1.45
N ARG A 77 -5.63 13.08 -0.28
CA ARG A 77 -5.82 14.52 -0.08
C ARG A 77 -4.52 15.30 -0.29
N MET A 78 -3.41 14.82 0.27
CA MET A 78 -2.11 15.49 0.20
C MET A 78 -1.50 15.42 -1.21
N ILE A 79 -1.68 14.30 -1.90
CA ILE A 79 -1.14 14.07 -3.26
C ILE A 79 -2.06 14.67 -4.34
N LYS A 80 -3.33 14.94 -4.01
CA LYS A 80 -4.38 15.40 -4.95
C LYS A 80 -4.59 14.40 -6.09
N LEU A 81 -4.65 13.12 -5.75
CA LEU A 81 -4.80 12.03 -6.72
C LEU A 81 -6.28 11.73 -7.01
N PRO A 82 -6.70 11.56 -8.27
CA PRO A 82 -8.03 11.04 -8.60
C PRO A 82 -8.24 9.64 -8.01
N LEU A 83 -9.44 9.34 -7.53
CA LEU A 83 -9.76 8.01 -6.96
C LEU A 83 -9.58 6.88 -7.97
N SER A 84 -9.79 7.15 -9.27
CA SER A 84 -9.57 6.22 -10.38
C SER A 84 -8.13 5.73 -10.51
N ASN A 85 -7.18 6.37 -9.84
CA ASN A 85 -5.76 6.06 -9.91
C ASN A 85 -5.27 5.30 -8.67
N ILE A 86 -6.18 4.87 -7.81
CA ILE A 86 -5.90 4.10 -6.60
C ILE A 86 -6.22 2.64 -6.89
N VAL A 87 -5.28 1.76 -6.56
CA VAL A 87 -5.48 0.31 -6.57
C VAL A 87 -5.21 -0.20 -5.17
N VAL A 88 -6.13 -1.01 -4.64
CA VAL A 88 -6.05 -1.55 -3.29
C VAL A 88 -5.91 -3.07 -3.36
N PHE A 89 -4.88 -3.60 -2.72
CA PHE A 89 -4.60 -5.03 -2.57
C PHE A 89 -5.01 -5.47 -1.17
N TYR A 90 -5.86 -6.49 -1.09
CA TYR A 90 -6.39 -7.04 0.16
C TYR A 90 -6.71 -8.53 -0.01
N ASP A 91 -6.92 -9.24 1.09
CA ASP A 91 -7.38 -10.62 1.10
C ASP A 91 -8.87 -10.72 0.78
N GLU A 92 -9.22 -11.69 -0.05
CA GLU A 92 -10.61 -11.98 -0.41
C GLU A 92 -10.91 -13.44 -0.09
N LEU A 93 -11.96 -13.66 0.69
CA LEU A 93 -12.38 -14.99 1.15
C LEU A 93 -13.22 -15.72 0.10
N ASP A 94 -13.95 -14.98 -0.73
CA ASP A 94 -14.95 -15.53 -1.64
C ASP A 94 -14.40 -15.81 -3.05
N LEU A 95 -13.10 -15.59 -3.30
CA LEU A 95 -12.44 -15.98 -4.55
C LEU A 95 -12.15 -17.49 -4.56
N VAL A 96 -12.88 -18.21 -5.41
CA VAL A 96 -12.74 -19.66 -5.69
C VAL A 96 -12.37 -19.95 -7.14
#